data_AF-A0A9X0D4I1-F1
#
_entry.id   AF-A0A9X0D4I1-F1
#
_cell.length_a   1.000
_cell.length_b   1.000
_cell.length_c   1.000
_cell.angle_alpha   90.00
_cell.angle_beta   90.00
_cell.angle_gamma   90.00
#
_symmetry.space_group_name_H-M   'P 1'
#
loop_
_entity.id
_entity.type
_entity.pdbx_description
1 polymer ?
#
loop_
_entity_poly.entity_id
_entity_poly.type
_entity_poly.pdbx_seq_one_letter_code
_entity_poly.pdbx_strand_id
1 'polypeptide(L)'
;MEQYITRLDCTEYFNLSRGFVLLENSINAVNGLDSPEFMRKYKLITTYEQRCLYKKDFQTEYEEYKALKEKIDSVSTKFTELQSKRLQFPVKSTERQTIDAEILEHYEQIQKDPLWQPTKKRCHDLHTKLTYIKGLISAYDKSDANT
;
A
#
# COMPACT_ATOMS: atom_id res chain seq x y z
N MET A 1 2.59 -32.91 1.51
CA MET A 1 3.06 -31.66 0.87
C MET A 1 1.95 -30.97 0.09
N GLU A 2 1.03 -31.71 -0.54
CA GLU A 2 -0.13 -31.14 -1.27
C GLU A 2 -1.17 -30.40 -0.38
N GLN A 3 -1.17 -30.62 0.93
CA GLN A 3 -2.10 -29.97 1.86
C GLN A 3 -1.60 -28.65 2.46
N TYR A 4 -0.33 -28.29 2.24
CA TYR A 4 0.21 -27.00 2.69
C TYR A 4 0.00 -25.90 1.65
N ILE A 5 -0.16 -26.31 0.38
CA ILE A 5 -0.37 -25.44 -0.78
C ILE A 5 -1.85 -25.01 -0.90
N THR A 6 -2.77 -25.79 -0.33
CA THR A 6 -4.22 -25.51 -0.38
C THR A 6 -4.71 -24.57 0.73
N ARG A 7 -3.87 -24.23 1.72
CA ARG A 7 -4.25 -23.35 2.84
C ARG A 7 -3.69 -21.94 2.75
N LEU A 8 -2.69 -21.71 1.88
CA LEU A 8 -2.29 -20.38 1.44
C LEU A 8 -3.19 -19.99 0.27
N ASP A 9 -4.46 -19.74 0.58
CA ASP A 9 -5.44 -19.39 -0.44
C ASP A 9 -4.96 -18.11 -1.13
N CYS A 10 -4.84 -18.17 -2.46
CA CYS A 10 -4.22 -17.14 -3.31
C CYS A 10 -4.84 -15.74 -3.14
N THR A 11 -5.96 -15.63 -2.44
CA THR A 11 -6.62 -14.40 -2.03
C THR A 11 -5.76 -13.54 -1.11
N GLU A 12 -5.02 -14.10 -0.15
CA GLU A 12 -4.13 -13.32 0.73
C GLU A 12 -2.88 -12.78 -0.02
N TYR A 13 -2.39 -13.55 -1.00
CA TYR A 13 -1.30 -13.16 -1.91
C TYR A 13 -1.74 -12.11 -2.94
N PHE A 14 -2.96 -12.21 -3.46
CA PHE A 14 -3.55 -11.19 -4.32
C PHE A 14 -3.91 -9.93 -3.53
N ASN A 15 -4.23 -10.05 -2.25
CA ASN A 15 -4.44 -8.92 -1.33
C ASN A 15 -3.13 -8.21 -0.95
N LEU A 16 -1.95 -8.81 -1.13
CA LEU A 16 -0.67 -8.08 -1.07
C LEU A 16 -0.47 -7.16 -2.28
N SER A 17 -1.01 -7.52 -3.45
CA SER A 17 -0.94 -6.72 -4.70
C SER A 17 -2.16 -5.82 -4.94
N ARG A 18 -3.31 -6.14 -4.33
CA ARG A 18 -4.59 -5.42 -4.47
C ARG A 18 -5.01 -4.67 -3.20
N GLY A 19 -4.36 -4.94 -2.07
CA GLY A 19 -4.67 -4.40 -0.74
C GLY A 19 -3.98 -3.07 -0.42
N PHE A 20 -3.82 -2.19 -1.41
CA PHE A 20 -3.80 -0.76 -1.12
C PHE A 20 -5.21 -0.14 -1.21
N VAL A 21 -6.21 -0.90 -1.69
CA VAL A 21 -7.61 -0.43 -1.85
C VAL A 21 -8.61 -1.21 -0.97
N LEU A 22 -8.19 -2.20 -0.18
CA LEU A 22 -9.11 -2.96 0.69
C LEU A 22 -8.94 -2.74 2.20
N LEU A 23 -8.06 -1.82 2.62
CA LEU A 23 -8.08 -1.33 4.00
C LEU A 23 -9.08 -0.18 4.22
N GLU A 24 -10.09 -0.04 3.35
CA GLU A 24 -11.25 0.82 3.63
C GLU A 24 -12.37 0.07 4.37
N ASN A 25 -12.37 -1.28 4.39
CA ASN A 25 -13.48 -2.05 4.95
C ASN A 25 -13.19 -2.77 6.29
N SER A 26 -12.03 -2.54 6.92
CA SER A 26 -11.71 -3.10 8.25
C SER A 26 -11.05 -2.11 9.21
N ILE A 27 -11.29 -0.81 9.05
CA ILE A 27 -10.94 0.20 10.06
C ILE A 27 -12.23 0.70 10.73
N ASN A 28 -13.08 -0.23 11.17
CA ASN A 28 -14.19 0.05 12.08
C ASN A 28 -14.15 -0.84 13.33
N ALA A 29 -13.06 -1.56 13.58
CA ALA A 29 -12.96 -2.38 14.78
C ALA A 29 -11.52 -2.65 15.23
N VAL A 30 -10.85 -1.64 15.82
CA VAL A 30 -10.28 -1.78 17.18
C VAL A 30 -10.07 -0.38 17.79
N ASN A 31 -10.65 -0.18 18.97
CA ASN A 31 -10.66 1.05 19.76
C ASN A 31 -9.29 1.40 20.38
N GLY A 32 -8.97 2.70 20.50
CA GLY A 32 -7.90 3.17 21.38
C GLY A 32 -7.44 4.63 21.27
N LEU A 33 -8.34 5.61 21.41
CA LEU A 33 -8.08 6.92 22.05
C LEU A 33 -7.00 7.91 21.54
N ASP A 34 -6.52 7.86 20.30
CA ASP A 34 -5.83 9.03 19.73
C ASP A 34 -6.09 9.13 18.22
N SER A 35 -6.78 10.19 17.79
CA SER A 35 -6.70 10.59 16.38
C SER A 35 -5.21 10.77 16.04
N PRO A 36 -4.72 10.24 14.90
CA PRO A 36 -3.32 10.36 14.53
C PRO A 36 -2.82 11.80 14.67
N GLU A 37 -1.62 12.02 15.20
CA GLU A 37 -1.12 13.36 15.50
C GLU A 37 -1.18 14.32 14.31
N PHE A 38 -1.04 13.80 13.08
CA PHE A 38 -1.19 14.60 11.87
C PHE A 38 -2.61 15.17 11.71
N MET A 39 -3.67 14.48 12.16
CA MET A 39 -5.04 15.04 12.15
C MET A 39 -5.22 16.16 13.18
N ARG A 40 -4.35 16.22 14.20
CA ARG A 40 -4.28 17.36 15.13
C ARG A 40 -3.49 18.51 14.52
N LYS A 41 -2.36 18.23 13.86
CA LYS A 41 -1.50 19.23 13.21
C LYS A 41 -2.17 19.89 12.00
N TYR A 42 -2.76 19.11 11.10
CA TYR A 42 -3.34 19.60 9.85
C TYR A 42 -4.85 19.81 10.03
N LYS A 43 -5.25 21.05 10.30
CA LYS A 43 -6.67 21.46 10.36
C LYS A 43 -7.15 22.02 9.03
N LEU A 44 -8.48 22.25 8.93
CA LEU A 44 -9.10 22.91 7.78
C LEU A 44 -8.34 24.20 7.44
N ILE A 45 -8.06 24.37 6.15
CA ILE A 45 -7.30 25.51 5.66
C ILE A 45 -8.25 26.70 5.53
N THR A 46 -7.84 27.85 6.06
CA THR A 46 -8.59 29.10 5.96
C THR A 46 -7.81 30.22 5.28
N THR A 47 -6.51 30.03 5.05
CA THR A 47 -5.62 31.05 4.46
C THR A 47 -4.71 30.45 3.40
N TYR A 48 -4.33 31.29 2.43
CA TYR A 48 -3.38 30.91 1.37
C TYR A 48 -2.00 30.52 1.93
N GLU A 49 -1.52 31.21 2.98
CA GLU A 49 -0.24 30.89 3.62
C GLU A 49 -0.24 29.48 4.22
N GLN A 50 -1.31 29.12 4.94
CA GLN A 50 -1.50 27.77 5.49
C GLN A 50 -1.56 26.72 4.38
N ARG A 51 -2.24 27.02 3.26
CA ARG A 51 -2.28 26.16 2.07
C ARG A 51 -0.89 25.91 1.48
N CYS A 52 -0.08 26.96 1.34
CA CYS A 52 1.30 26.85 0.85
C CYS A 52 2.20 26.03 1.78
N LEU A 53 2.07 26.21 3.10
CA LEU A 53 2.79 25.42 4.09
C LEU A 53 2.42 23.92 4.00
N TYR A 54 1.13 23.60 3.93
CA TYR A 54 0.69 22.21 3.82
C TYR A 54 1.17 21.56 2.52
N LYS A 55 1.19 22.30 1.41
CA LYS A 55 1.74 21.80 0.14
C LYS A 55 3.24 21.50 0.24
N LYS A 56 4.00 22.36 0.92
CA LYS A 56 5.45 22.15 1.14
C LYS A 56 5.72 20.92 2.01
N ASP A 57 4.99 20.78 3.12
CA ASP A 57 5.07 19.61 4.00
C ASP A 57 4.69 18.33 3.24
N PHE A 58 3.60 18.36 2.46
CA PHE A 58 3.18 17.26 1.60
C PHE A 58 4.31 16.82 0.66
N GLN A 59 4.92 17.77 -0.07
CA GLN A 59 5.95 17.45 -1.06
C GLN A 59 7.18 16.82 -0.42
N THR A 60 7.57 17.30 0.78
CA THR A 60 8.74 16.80 1.50
C THR A 60 8.60 15.32 1.84
N GLU A 61 7.41 14.91 2.30
CA GLU A 61 7.14 13.51 2.69
C GLU A 61 6.69 12.64 1.52
N TYR A 62 6.23 13.25 0.42
CA TYR A 62 5.79 12.53 -0.77
C TYR A 62 6.92 11.74 -1.44
N GLU A 63 8.14 12.26 -1.45
CA GLU A 63 9.29 11.55 -2.02
C GLU A 63 9.60 10.25 -1.26
N GLU A 64 9.50 10.27 0.08
CA GLU A 64 9.64 9.07 0.91
C GLU A 64 8.53 8.05 0.59
N TYR A 65 7.27 8.52 0.53
CA TYR A 65 6.14 7.68 0.17
C TYR A 65 6.33 7.03 -1.20
N LYS A 66 6.75 7.79 -2.20
CA LYS A 66 6.97 7.30 -3.56
C LYS A 66 8.01 6.18 -3.59
N ALA A 67 9.16 6.36 -2.94
CA ALA A 67 10.20 5.35 -2.88
C ALA A 67 9.74 4.05 -2.20
N LEU A 68 9.01 4.16 -1.08
CA LEU A 68 8.46 2.99 -0.40
C LEU A 68 7.39 2.28 -1.24
N LYS A 69 6.55 3.07 -1.92
CA LYS A 69 5.51 2.55 -2.81
C LYS A 69 6.11 1.82 -4.00
N GLU A 70 7.17 2.35 -4.61
CA GLU A 70 7.91 1.69 -5.70
C GLU A 70 8.50 0.34 -5.25
N LYS A 71 9.08 0.26 -4.04
CA LYS A 71 9.58 -1.02 -3.49
C LYS A 71 8.45 -2.05 -3.35
N ILE A 72 7.29 -1.63 -2.83
CA ILE A 72 6.12 -2.51 -2.67
C ILE A 72 5.58 -2.95 -4.03
N ASP A 73 5.46 -2.02 -4.97
CA ASP A 73 4.91 -2.28 -6.31
C ASP A 73 5.81 -3.19 -7.13
N SER A 74 7.13 -3.09 -6.98
CA SER A 74 8.09 -4.01 -7.61
C SER A 74 7.84 -5.47 -7.18
N VAL A 75 7.64 -5.70 -5.88
CA VAL A 75 7.29 -7.01 -5.34
C VAL A 75 5.94 -7.50 -5.89
N SER A 76 4.92 -6.64 -5.84
CA SER A 76 3.59 -6.97 -6.37
C SER A 76 3.60 -7.28 -7.87
N THR A 77 4.43 -6.59 -8.65
CA THR A 77 4.59 -6.78 -10.10
C THR A 77 5.17 -8.15 -10.39
N LYS A 78 6.25 -8.55 -9.70
CA LYS A 78 6.86 -9.87 -9.85
C LYS A 78 5.86 -11.00 -9.58
N PHE A 79 5.06 -10.90 -8.52
CA PHE A 79 4.01 -11.89 -8.26
C PHE A 79 2.92 -11.91 -9.35
N THR A 80 2.52 -10.75 -9.85
CA THR A 80 1.51 -10.65 -10.92
C THR A 80 2.01 -11.29 -12.22
N GLU A 81 3.28 -11.07 -12.57
CA GLU A 81 3.92 -11.71 -13.72
C GLU A 81 3.99 -13.23 -13.56
N LEU A 82 4.44 -13.71 -12.40
CA LEU A 82 4.52 -15.14 -12.12
C LEU A 82 3.13 -15.79 -12.14
N GLN A 83 2.12 -15.13 -11.58
CA GLN A 83 0.74 -15.58 -11.65
C GLN A 83 0.24 -15.67 -13.09
N SER A 84 0.54 -14.65 -13.90
CA SER A 84 0.13 -14.60 -15.30
C SER A 84 0.80 -15.70 -16.13
N LYS A 85 2.07 -15.98 -15.86
CA LYS A 85 2.79 -17.13 -16.45
C LYS A 85 2.18 -18.45 -15.99
N ARG A 86 1.90 -18.60 -14.69
CA ARG A 86 1.33 -19.82 -14.10
C ARG A 86 0.01 -20.22 -14.77
N LEU A 87 -0.83 -19.24 -15.08
CA LEU A 87 -2.14 -19.46 -15.70
C LEU A 87 -2.06 -19.89 -17.17
N GLN A 88 -0.92 -19.73 -17.84
CA GLN A 88 -0.72 -20.17 -19.23
C GLN A 88 -0.46 -21.69 -19.34
N PHE A 89 -0.13 -22.35 -18.23
CA PHE A 89 0.23 -23.76 -18.22
C PHE A 89 -0.85 -24.64 -17.54
N PRO A 90 -1.08 -25.88 -18.06
CA PRO A 90 -1.97 -26.84 -17.43
C PRO A 90 -1.57 -27.15 -15.98
N VAL A 91 -2.55 -27.45 -15.13
CA VAL A 91 -2.35 -27.68 -13.69
C VAL A 91 -1.28 -28.73 -13.37
N LYS A 92 -1.15 -29.76 -14.22
CA LYS A 92 -0.24 -30.89 -14.01
C LYS A 92 1.08 -30.78 -14.78
N SER A 93 1.36 -29.63 -15.40
CA SER A 93 2.58 -29.48 -16.19
C SER A 93 3.79 -29.20 -15.30
N THR A 94 4.96 -29.64 -15.75
CA THR A 94 6.25 -29.40 -15.09
C THR A 94 6.62 -27.91 -15.08
N GLU A 95 6.21 -27.16 -16.11
CA GLU A 95 6.39 -25.71 -16.20
C GLU A 95 5.62 -24.99 -15.10
N ARG A 96 4.37 -25.39 -14.85
CA ARG A 96 3.56 -24.82 -13.77
C ARG A 96 4.19 -25.07 -12.40
N GLN A 97 4.66 -26.29 -12.15
CA GLN A 97 5.35 -26.64 -10.90
C GLN A 97 6.61 -25.79 -10.69
N THR A 98 7.35 -25.51 -11.76
CA THR A 98 8.53 -24.63 -11.72
C THR A 98 8.16 -23.20 -11.34
N ILE A 99 7.08 -22.66 -11.92
CA ILE A 99 6.58 -21.32 -11.60
C ILE A 99 6.07 -21.27 -10.15
N ASP A 100 5.38 -22.30 -9.67
CA ASP A 100 4.94 -22.40 -8.28
C ASP A 100 6.13 -22.40 -7.30
N ALA A 101 7.23 -23.07 -7.65
CA ALA A 101 8.47 -23.03 -6.87
C ALA A 101 9.10 -21.61 -6.85
N GLU A 102 9.14 -20.91 -7.99
CA GLU A 102 9.65 -19.53 -8.07
C GLU A 102 8.81 -18.55 -7.21
N ILE A 103 7.48 -18.72 -7.20
CA ILE A 103 6.58 -17.94 -6.34
C ILE A 103 6.90 -18.15 -4.86
N LEU A 104 7.10 -19.41 -4.45
CA LEU A 104 7.44 -19.75 -3.06
C LEU A 104 8.79 -19.18 -2.65
N GLU A 105 9.81 -19.33 -3.49
CA GLU A 105 11.14 -18.77 -3.23
C GLU A 105 11.09 -17.25 -3.06
N HIS A 106 10.40 -16.55 -3.97
CA HIS A 106 10.27 -15.10 -3.89
C HIS A 106 9.56 -14.66 -2.61
N TYR A 107 8.53 -15.39 -2.19
CA TYR A 107 7.85 -15.14 -0.92
C TYR A 107 8.76 -15.34 0.29
N GLU A 108 9.53 -16.43 0.33
CA GLU A 108 10.48 -16.66 1.42
C GLU A 108 11.54 -15.57 1.52
N GLN A 109 12.03 -15.07 0.38
CA GLN A 109 12.99 -13.95 0.34
C GLN A 109 12.39 -12.69 0.98
N ILE A 110 11.12 -12.40 0.69
CA ILE A 110 10.41 -11.25 1.27
C ILE A 110 10.18 -11.43 2.77
N GLN A 111 9.80 -12.64 3.20
CA GLN A 111 9.62 -12.94 4.62
C GLN A 111 10.93 -12.86 5.42
N LYS A 112 12.06 -13.14 4.77
CA LYS A 112 13.40 -13.00 5.35
C LYS A 112 13.87 -11.54 5.43
N ASP A 113 13.29 -10.60 4.66
CA ASP A 113 13.62 -9.17 4.75
C ASP A 113 13.02 -8.57 6.04
N PRO A 114 13.84 -8.26 7.07
CA PRO A 114 13.34 -7.68 8.32
C PRO A 114 12.75 -6.28 8.12
N LEU A 115 13.08 -5.60 7.01
CA LEU A 115 12.58 -4.27 6.68
C LEU A 115 11.24 -4.31 5.94
N TRP A 116 10.77 -5.47 5.49
CA TRP A 116 9.55 -5.56 4.69
C TRP A 116 8.30 -5.09 5.46
N GLN A 117 8.08 -5.59 6.68
CA GLN A 117 6.93 -5.18 7.49
C GLN A 117 7.00 -3.69 7.90
N PRO A 118 8.15 -3.17 8.39
CA PRO A 118 8.32 -1.73 8.61
C PRO A 118 8.06 -0.87 7.37
N THR A 119 8.56 -1.30 6.20
CA THR A 119 8.36 -0.61 4.90
C THR A 119 6.86 -0.50 4.59
N LYS A 120 6.11 -1.61 4.69
CA LYS A 120 4.66 -1.63 4.45
C LYS A 120 3.92 -0.71 5.40
N LYS A 121 4.22 -0.79 6.70
CA LYS A 121 3.60 0.05 7.72
C LYS A 121 3.85 1.54 7.43
N ARG A 122 5.11 1.91 7.18
CA ARG A 122 5.49 3.30 6.89
C ARG A 122 4.83 3.81 5.62
N CYS A 123 4.76 3.00 4.56
CA CYS A 123 4.07 3.36 3.33
C CYS A 123 2.57 3.62 3.57
N HIS A 124 1.92 2.81 4.40
CA HIS A 124 0.52 2.99 4.78
C HIS A 124 0.31 4.27 5.60
N ASP A 125 1.14 4.51 6.62
CA ASP A 125 1.06 5.71 7.47
C ASP A 125 1.22 6.99 6.64
N LEU A 126 2.21 7.00 5.74
CA LEU A 126 2.43 8.11 4.82
C LEU A 126 1.26 8.28 3.85
N HIS A 127 0.70 7.19 3.31
CA HIS A 127 -0.47 7.29 2.44
C HIS A 127 -1.65 7.97 3.14
N THR A 128 -2.00 7.48 4.34
CA THR A 128 -3.11 8.01 5.12
C THR A 128 -2.91 9.50 5.43
N LYS A 129 -1.70 9.88 5.86
CA LYS A 129 -1.34 11.29 6.13
C LYS A 129 -1.40 12.16 4.88
N LEU A 130 -0.77 11.73 3.79
CA LEU A 130 -0.67 12.52 2.55
C LEU A 130 -2.05 12.68 1.89
N THR A 131 -2.87 11.62 1.86
CA THR A 131 -4.25 11.70 1.36
C THR A 131 -5.08 12.69 2.17
N TYR A 132 -4.95 12.70 3.50
CA TYR A 132 -5.62 13.67 4.36
C TYR A 132 -5.21 15.11 4.04
N ILE A 133 -3.90 15.40 3.99
CA ILE A 133 -3.38 16.74 3.66
C ILE A 133 -3.82 17.19 2.26
N LYS A 134 -3.75 16.29 1.28
CA LYS A 134 -4.21 16.54 -0.10
C LYS A 134 -5.70 16.87 -0.14
N GLY A 135 -6.51 16.20 0.67
CA GLY A 135 -7.93 16.48 0.83
C GLY A 135 -8.20 17.88 1.35
N LEU A 136 -7.46 18.32 2.38
CA LEU A 136 -7.57 19.68 2.92
C LEU A 136 -7.21 20.75 1.89
N ILE A 137 -6.10 20.58 1.17
CA ILE A 137 -5.67 21.49 0.09
C ILE A 137 -6.75 21.54 -1.02
N SER A 138 -7.24 20.38 -1.44
CA SER A 138 -8.24 20.28 -2.50
C SER A 138 -9.58 20.90 -2.09
N ALA A 139 -9.97 20.80 -0.82
CA ALA A 139 -11.18 21.43 -0.31
C ALA A 139 -11.07 22.96 -0.33
N TYR A 140 -9.93 23.50 0.11
CA TYR A 140 -9.65 24.94 0.05
C TYR A 140 -9.62 25.48 -1.38
N ASP A 141 -8.88 24.82 -2.27
CA ASP A 141 -8.75 25.25 -3.67
C ASP A 141 -10.12 25.28 -4.39
N LYS A 142 -11.04 24.38 -4.02
CA LYS A 142 -12.42 24.37 -4.54
C LYS A 142 -13.29 25.50 -4.00
N SER A 143 -13.13 25.88 -2.73
CA SER A 143 -13.90 27.00 -2.15
C SER A 143 -13.42 28.35 -2.67
N ASP A 144 -12.11 28.51 -2.88
CA ASP A 144 -11.49 29.74 -3.40
C ASP A 144 -11.87 29.96 -4.87
N ALA A 145 -11.96 28.89 -5.68
CA ALA A 145 -12.37 28.96 -7.09
C ALA A 145 -13.86 29.29 -7.33
N ASN A 146 -14.71 29.21 -6.29
CA ASN A 146 -16.14 29.52 -6.36
C ASN A 146 -16.49 30.92 -5.82
N THR A 147 -15.48 31.72 -5.45
CA THR A 147 -15.62 33.10 -4.97
C THR A 147 -14.96 34.05 -5.98
#